data_AF-A0A7R8UQA8-F1
#
_entry.id   AF-A0A7R8UQA8-F1
#
_cell.length_a   1.000
_cell.length_b   1.000
_cell.length_c   1.000
_cell.angle_alpha   90.00
_cell.angle_beta   90.00
_cell.angle_gamma   90.00
#
_symmetry.space_group_name_H-M   'P 1'
#
loop_
_entity.id
_entity.type
_entity.pdbx_description
1 polymer ?
#
loop_
_entity_poly.entity_id
_entity_poly.type
_entity_poly.pdbx_seq_one_letter_code
_entity_poly.pdbx_strand_id
1 'polypeptide(L)'
;MKFLVLLAVIGVAAATYTIKTHDDLIKTRGLCVKELNVPDNYVEKFKKWDFQDDETTRCYIKCVLNKMELFDTANGFNVENLVEQLGQNKDKTEVRTEVTKCSDKNEQKSDDCTWAYRGFKCFLSKHLQLVQSSIYRFYSLNPGTLIVLKHSKLLKTSLERITKILKEALPKIKFSSE
;
A
#
# COMPACT_ATOMS: atom_id res chain seq x y z
N MET A 1 -30.23 18.87 49.15
CA MET A 1 -29.05 18.01 48.93
C MET A 1 -28.76 17.99 47.43
N LYS A 2 -27.64 18.58 47.00
CA LYS A 2 -27.28 18.75 45.58
C LYS A 2 -26.47 17.53 45.12
N PHE A 3 -26.97 16.77 44.15
CA PHE A 3 -26.22 15.70 43.49
C PHE A 3 -25.39 16.29 42.36
N LEU A 4 -24.06 16.23 42.49
CA LEU A 4 -23.10 16.59 41.44
C LEU A 4 -23.02 15.42 40.45
N VAL A 5 -23.63 15.57 39.27
CA VAL A 5 -23.45 14.64 38.15
C VAL A 5 -22.18 15.04 37.41
N LEU A 6 -21.08 14.34 37.69
CA LEU A 6 -19.84 14.42 36.91
C LEU A 6 -20.03 13.63 35.61
N LEU A 7 -20.37 14.33 34.52
CA LEU A 7 -20.28 13.82 33.16
C LEU A 7 -18.79 13.72 32.79
N ALA A 8 -18.21 12.54 32.94
CA ALA A 8 -16.93 12.22 32.34
C ALA A 8 -17.12 12.16 30.82
N VAL A 9 -16.79 13.27 30.13
CA VAL A 9 -16.66 13.27 28.67
C VAL A 9 -15.40 12.46 28.34
N ILE A 10 -15.58 11.17 28.11
CA ILE A 10 -14.53 10.33 27.53
C ILE A 10 -14.41 10.79 26.08
N GLY A 11 -13.41 11.65 25.82
CA GLY A 11 -13.04 12.03 24.46
C GLY A 11 -12.62 10.79 23.69
N VAL A 12 -13.46 10.32 22.77
CA VAL A 12 -13.08 9.28 21.81
C VAL A 12 -12.06 9.92 20.88
N ALA A 13 -10.79 9.62 21.08
CA ALA A 13 -9.75 9.95 20.11
C ALA A 13 -10.04 9.14 18.84
N ALA A 14 -10.68 9.76 17.85
CA ALA A 14 -10.81 9.18 16.53
C ALA A 14 -9.40 9.07 15.93
N ALA A 15 -8.89 7.85 15.77
CA ALA A 15 -7.62 7.62 15.12
C ALA A 15 -7.73 8.10 13.66
N THR A 16 -6.87 9.03 13.26
CA THR A 16 -6.78 9.51 11.89
C THR A 16 -6.11 8.45 11.02
N TYR A 17 -6.58 8.29 9.78
CA TYR A 17 -6.02 7.35 8.83
C TYR A 17 -4.55 7.67 8.53
N THR A 18 -3.70 6.64 8.56
CA THR A 18 -2.29 6.76 8.18
C THR A 18 -2.10 6.24 6.75
N ILE A 19 -1.59 7.12 5.87
CA ILE A 19 -1.25 6.78 4.49
C ILE A 19 -0.32 5.57 4.46
N LYS A 20 -0.72 4.54 3.72
CA LYS A 20 0.06 3.31 3.56
C LYS A 20 1.07 3.48 2.43
N THR A 21 2.30 3.06 2.70
CA THR A 21 3.43 3.15 1.78
C THR A 21 3.62 1.85 0.98
N HIS A 22 4.60 1.85 0.08
CA HIS A 22 5.03 0.63 -0.61
C HIS A 22 5.51 -0.47 0.35
N ASP A 23 6.20 -0.10 1.43
CA ASP A 23 6.66 -1.08 2.42
C ASP A 23 5.49 -1.70 3.18
N ASP A 24 4.45 -0.91 3.46
CA ASP A 24 3.19 -1.41 4.02
C ASP A 24 2.48 -2.36 3.04
N LEU A 25 2.49 -2.07 1.73
CA LEU A 25 1.97 -2.99 0.72
C LEU A 25 2.76 -4.30 0.68
N ILE A 26 4.10 -4.26 0.72
CA ILE A 26 4.93 -5.48 0.75
C ILE A 26 4.60 -6.32 1.97
N LYS A 27 4.56 -5.69 3.16
CA LYS A 27 4.24 -6.36 4.42
C LYS A 27 2.85 -6.98 4.37
N THR A 28 1.86 -6.21 3.94
CA THR A 28 0.47 -6.64 3.83
C THR A 28 0.30 -7.79 2.84
N ARG A 29 0.96 -7.71 1.68
CA ARG A 29 1.02 -8.81 0.71
C ARG A 29 1.55 -10.09 1.36
N GLY A 30 2.68 -10.02 2.07
CA GLY A 30 3.25 -11.18 2.74
C GLY A 30 2.30 -11.82 3.76
N LEU A 31 1.59 -10.99 4.54
CA LEU A 31 0.58 -11.45 5.48
C LEU A 31 -0.59 -12.15 4.77
N CYS A 32 -1.15 -11.54 3.73
CA CYS A 32 -2.29 -12.09 2.99
C CYS A 32 -1.93 -13.36 2.20
N VAL A 33 -0.73 -13.41 1.61
CA VAL A 33 -0.21 -14.61 0.94
C VAL A 33 -0.13 -15.78 1.92
N LYS A 34 0.42 -15.54 3.12
CA LYS A 34 0.52 -16.55 4.17
C LYS A 34 -0.85 -16.98 4.70
N GLU A 35 -1.72 -16.02 5.01
CA GLU A 35 -3.04 -16.27 5.60
C GLU A 35 -3.95 -17.10 4.67
N LEU A 36 -3.88 -16.83 3.36
CA LEU A 36 -4.73 -17.46 2.36
C LEU A 36 -4.04 -18.58 1.59
N ASN A 37 -2.78 -18.92 1.93
CA ASN A 37 -1.96 -19.89 1.19
C ASN A 37 -1.91 -19.60 -0.33
N VAL A 38 -1.72 -18.33 -0.70
CA VAL A 38 -1.69 -17.91 -2.10
C VAL A 38 -0.47 -18.52 -2.80
N PRO A 39 -0.63 -19.22 -3.93
CA PRO A 39 0.49 -19.81 -4.67
C PRO A 39 1.46 -18.76 -5.25
N ASP A 40 2.75 -19.09 -5.30
CA ASP A 40 3.81 -18.15 -5.73
C ASP A 40 3.59 -17.58 -7.15
N ASN A 41 3.02 -18.37 -8.06
CA ASN A 41 2.72 -17.92 -9.42
C ASN A 41 1.68 -16.78 -9.45
N TYR A 42 0.73 -16.75 -8.50
CA TYR A 42 -0.19 -15.62 -8.33
C TYR A 42 0.54 -14.40 -7.77
N VAL A 43 1.42 -14.61 -6.79
CA VAL A 43 2.19 -13.52 -6.18
C VAL A 43 3.03 -12.77 -7.21
N GLU A 44 3.64 -13.48 -8.15
CA GLU A 44 4.40 -12.88 -9.26
C GLU A 44 3.53 -12.05 -10.21
N LYS A 45 2.27 -12.45 -10.44
CA LYS A 45 1.30 -11.65 -11.20
C LYS A 45 0.86 -10.40 -10.43
N PHE A 46 0.56 -10.54 -9.14
CA PHE A 46 0.15 -9.42 -8.29
C PHE A 46 1.22 -8.33 -8.18
N LYS A 47 2.51 -8.72 -8.10
CA LYS A 47 3.65 -7.78 -8.15
C LYS A 47 3.69 -6.95 -9.44
N LYS A 48 3.16 -7.49 -10.54
CA LYS A 48 3.09 -6.86 -11.87
C LYS A 48 1.77 -6.15 -12.13
N TRP A 49 0.91 -6.00 -11.13
CA TRP A 49 -0.43 -5.42 -11.26
C TRP A 49 -1.36 -6.22 -12.19
N ASP A 50 -1.09 -7.51 -12.35
CA ASP A 50 -1.95 -8.44 -13.07
C ASP A 50 -2.84 -9.19 -12.08
N PHE A 51 -4.14 -8.90 -12.12
CA PHE A 51 -5.15 -9.43 -11.23
C PHE A 51 -6.25 -10.07 -12.06
N GLN A 52 -6.14 -11.38 -12.28
CA GLN A 52 -7.17 -12.19 -12.91
C GLN A 52 -8.42 -12.29 -12.03
N ASP A 53 -9.57 -12.51 -12.64
CA ASP A 53 -10.86 -12.52 -11.94
C ASP A 53 -11.22 -13.95 -11.49
N ASP A 54 -10.55 -14.42 -10.44
CA ASP A 54 -10.83 -15.71 -9.80
C ASP A 54 -10.88 -15.58 -8.27
N GLU A 55 -11.38 -16.62 -7.61
CA GLU A 55 -11.60 -16.63 -6.15
C GLU A 55 -10.32 -16.31 -5.36
N THR A 56 -9.19 -16.93 -5.72
CA THR A 56 -7.89 -16.68 -5.08
C THR A 56 -7.52 -15.21 -5.13
N THR A 57 -7.65 -14.57 -6.29
CA THR A 57 -7.31 -13.16 -6.48
C THR A 57 -8.31 -12.26 -5.77
N ARG A 58 -9.61 -12.56 -5.84
CA ARG A 58 -10.66 -11.79 -5.16
C ARG A 58 -10.42 -11.74 -3.66
N CYS A 59 -10.19 -12.89 -3.03
CA CYS A 59 -9.96 -12.96 -1.59
C CYS A 59 -8.61 -12.36 -1.17
N TYR A 60 -7.57 -12.51 -1.99
CA TYR A 60 -6.31 -11.79 -1.77
C TYR A 60 -6.51 -10.27 -1.77
N ILE A 61 -7.25 -9.73 -2.75
CA ILE A 61 -7.54 -8.29 -2.83
C ILE A 61 -8.36 -7.82 -1.63
N LYS A 62 -9.39 -8.56 -1.23
CA LYS A 62 -10.16 -8.28 -0.01
C LYS A 62 -9.24 -8.20 1.21
N CYS A 63 -8.35 -9.17 1.38
CA CYS A 63 -7.40 -9.21 2.49
C CYS A 63 -6.49 -7.99 2.51
N VAL A 64 -5.91 -7.61 1.36
CA VAL A 64 -5.02 -6.45 1.27
C VAL A 64 -5.76 -5.16 1.58
N LEU A 65 -6.92 -4.94 0.97
CA LEU A 65 -7.72 -3.73 1.20
C LEU A 65 -8.16 -3.62 2.67
N ASN A 66 -8.50 -4.74 3.30
CA ASN A 66 -8.90 -4.77 4.71
C ASN A 66 -7.76 -4.44 5.65
N LYS A 67 -6.59 -5.06 5.49
CA LYS A 67 -5.41 -4.77 6.32
C LYS A 67 -4.85 -3.37 6.09
N MET A 68 -5.14 -2.76 4.94
CA MET A 68 -4.83 -1.36 4.65
C MET A 68 -5.92 -0.40 5.13
N GLU A 69 -7.00 -0.88 5.77
CA GLU A 69 -8.12 -0.09 6.27
C GLU A 69 -8.90 0.66 5.16
N LEU A 70 -8.86 0.15 3.94
CA LEU A 70 -9.55 0.73 2.76
C LEU A 70 -10.91 0.08 2.50
N PHE A 71 -11.14 -1.10 3.07
CA PHE A 71 -12.38 -1.87 2.93
C PHE A 71 -12.66 -2.68 4.19
N ASP A 72 -13.90 -2.77 4.61
CA ASP A 72 -14.35 -3.72 5.62
C ASP A 72 -15.66 -4.40 5.20
N THR A 73 -15.90 -5.60 5.72
CA THR A 73 -17.02 -6.44 5.30
C THR A 73 -18.38 -5.96 5.85
N ALA A 74 -18.38 -5.05 6.84
CA ALA A 74 -19.60 -4.51 7.39
C ALA A 74 -20.09 -3.28 6.61
N ASN A 75 -19.19 -2.40 6.18
CA ASN A 75 -19.50 -1.09 5.60
C ASN A 75 -19.05 -0.92 4.14
N GLY A 76 -18.23 -1.83 3.64
CA GLY A 76 -17.64 -1.79 2.30
C GLY A 76 -16.39 -0.91 2.24
N PHE A 77 -16.22 -0.19 1.13
CA PHE A 77 -15.08 0.70 0.96
C PHE A 77 -15.16 1.92 1.88
N ASN A 78 -14.06 2.21 2.57
CA ASN A 78 -13.90 3.43 3.34
C ASN A 78 -13.46 4.56 2.40
N VAL A 79 -14.44 5.35 1.94
CA VAL A 79 -14.22 6.45 0.98
C VAL A 79 -13.27 7.51 1.54
N GLU A 80 -13.34 7.83 2.82
CA GLU A 80 -12.42 8.81 3.45
C GLU A 80 -10.97 8.34 3.37
N ASN A 81 -10.71 7.10 3.77
CA ASN A 81 -9.36 6.54 3.76
C ASN A 81 -8.82 6.41 2.32
N LEU A 82 -9.68 6.04 1.36
CA LEU A 82 -9.32 6.01 -0.05
C LEU A 82 -8.98 7.38 -0.61
N VAL A 83 -9.74 8.42 -0.25
CA VAL A 83 -9.48 9.80 -0.68
C VAL A 83 -8.17 10.32 -0.09
N GLU A 84 -7.91 10.05 1.18
CA GLU A 84 -6.61 10.37 1.80
C GLU A 84 -5.46 9.62 1.10
N GLN A 85 -5.60 8.31 0.90
CA GLN A 85 -4.58 7.48 0.25
C GLN A 85 -4.28 7.96 -1.17
N LEU A 86 -5.30 8.13 -2.01
CA LEU A 86 -5.15 8.41 -3.44
C LEU A 86 -4.94 9.90 -3.73
N GLY A 87 -5.44 10.78 -2.86
CA GLY A 87 -5.44 12.23 -3.02
C GLY A 87 -4.16 12.95 -2.58
N GLN A 88 -3.08 12.23 -2.26
CA GLN A 88 -1.82 12.83 -1.78
C GLN A 88 -1.29 13.97 -2.66
N ASN A 89 -1.47 13.87 -3.99
CA ASN A 89 -0.99 14.85 -4.97
C ASN A 89 -2.07 15.22 -6.01
N LYS A 90 -3.35 15.10 -5.63
CA LYS A 90 -4.51 15.31 -6.51
C LYS A 90 -5.60 16.09 -5.79
N ASP A 91 -6.56 16.61 -6.55
CA ASP A 91 -7.77 17.19 -5.95
C ASP A 91 -8.57 16.07 -5.26
N LYS A 92 -8.68 16.16 -3.94
CA LYS A 92 -9.43 15.19 -3.11
C LYS A 92 -10.91 15.13 -3.47
N THR A 93 -11.48 16.22 -3.99
CA THR A 93 -12.88 16.27 -4.45
C THR A 93 -13.07 15.39 -5.69
N GLU A 94 -12.19 15.53 -6.67
CA GLU A 94 -12.19 14.71 -7.88
C GLU A 94 -11.96 13.23 -7.54
N VAL A 95 -10.96 12.94 -6.71
CA VAL A 95 -10.65 11.58 -6.25
C VAL A 95 -11.86 10.96 -5.56
N ARG A 96 -12.54 11.72 -4.69
CA ARG A 96 -13.76 11.25 -4.01
C ARG A 96 -14.85 10.86 -4.98
N THR A 97 -15.11 11.69 -5.99
CA THR A 97 -16.11 11.41 -7.03
C THR A 97 -15.79 10.09 -7.73
N GLU A 98 -14.54 9.88 -8.14
CA GLU A 98 -14.12 8.66 -8.83
C GLU A 98 -14.16 7.41 -7.94
N VAL A 99 -13.74 7.52 -6.68
CA VAL A 99 -13.83 6.44 -5.69
C VAL A 99 -15.30 6.03 -5.46
N THR A 100 -16.19 7.01 -5.30
CA THR A 100 -17.61 6.76 -5.00
C THR A 100 -18.30 6.00 -6.13
N LYS A 101 -17.96 6.29 -7.39
CA LYS A 101 -18.49 5.57 -8.57
C LYS A 101 -18.22 4.07 -8.56
N CYS A 102 -17.16 3.62 -7.87
CA CYS A 102 -16.78 2.22 -7.76
C CYS A 102 -17.04 1.61 -6.37
N SER A 103 -17.57 2.38 -5.43
CA SER A 103 -17.77 1.95 -4.03
C SER A 103 -19.25 1.60 -3.77
N ASP A 104 -19.71 0.48 -4.34
CA ASP A 104 -21.10 0.02 -4.15
C ASP A 104 -21.37 -0.51 -2.72
N LYS A 105 -22.66 -0.57 -2.35
CA LYS A 105 -23.14 -1.05 -1.04
C LYS A 105 -23.49 -2.55 -1.00
N ASN A 106 -22.97 -3.32 -1.95
CA ASN A 106 -23.24 -4.76 -2.13
C ASN A 106 -24.72 -5.13 -2.24
N GLU A 107 -25.52 -4.34 -2.94
CA GLU A 107 -26.94 -4.63 -3.16
C GLU A 107 -27.16 -5.98 -3.85
N GLN A 108 -26.15 -6.46 -4.59
CA GLN A 108 -26.13 -7.77 -5.24
C GLN A 108 -25.93 -8.94 -4.26
N LYS A 109 -25.61 -8.67 -2.99
CA LYS A 109 -25.34 -9.66 -1.94
C LYS A 109 -24.27 -10.67 -2.35
N SER A 110 -23.22 -10.21 -3.02
CA SER A 110 -22.06 -11.04 -3.33
C SER A 110 -21.30 -11.39 -2.06
N ASP A 111 -20.53 -12.47 -2.10
CA ASP A 111 -19.56 -12.76 -1.03
C ASP A 111 -18.54 -11.60 -0.88
N ASP A 112 -17.96 -11.47 0.30
CA ASP A 112 -17.07 -10.37 0.65
C ASP A 112 -15.87 -10.23 -0.30
N CYS A 113 -15.34 -11.35 -0.80
CA CYS A 113 -14.21 -11.33 -1.71
C CYS A 113 -14.62 -10.74 -3.06
N THR A 114 -15.73 -11.20 -3.61
CA THR A 114 -16.30 -10.68 -4.86
C THR A 114 -16.70 -9.21 -4.74
N TRP A 115 -17.26 -8.79 -3.60
CA TRP A 115 -17.62 -7.39 -3.37
C TRP A 115 -16.39 -6.47 -3.39
N ALA A 116 -15.37 -6.79 -2.59
CA ALA A 116 -14.13 -6.01 -2.56
C ALA A 116 -13.44 -5.98 -3.94
N TYR A 117 -13.39 -7.13 -4.63
CA TYR A 117 -12.74 -7.21 -5.94
C TYR A 117 -13.49 -6.42 -7.01
N ARG A 118 -14.83 -6.42 -7.01
CA ARG A 118 -15.63 -5.67 -7.99
C ARG A 118 -15.32 -4.18 -7.95
N GLY A 119 -15.32 -3.57 -6.76
CA GLY A 119 -14.97 -2.15 -6.62
C GLY A 119 -13.50 -1.87 -6.93
N PHE A 120 -12.59 -2.74 -6.49
CA PHE A 120 -11.17 -2.66 -6.84
C PHE A 120 -10.94 -2.67 -8.35
N LYS A 121 -11.55 -3.64 -9.06
CA LYS A 121 -11.39 -3.80 -10.51
C LYS A 121 -12.03 -2.62 -11.27
N CYS A 122 -13.20 -2.17 -10.83
CA CYS A 122 -13.85 -0.97 -11.36
C CYS A 122 -12.88 0.23 -11.33
N PHE A 123 -12.27 0.51 -10.17
CA PHE A 123 -11.40 1.66 -10.00
C PHE A 123 -10.07 1.48 -10.74
N LEU A 124 -9.41 0.34 -10.56
CA LEU A 124 -8.09 0.05 -11.15
C LEU A 124 -8.10 0.13 -12.67
N SER A 125 -9.18 -0.31 -13.32
CA SER A 125 -9.30 -0.31 -14.80
C SER A 125 -9.17 1.07 -15.43
N LYS A 126 -9.49 2.14 -14.69
CA LYS A 126 -9.45 3.53 -15.17
C LYS A 126 -8.32 4.33 -14.53
N HIS A 127 -7.91 3.95 -13.32
CA HIS A 127 -7.07 4.77 -12.44
C HIS A 127 -5.79 4.08 -11.96
N LEU A 128 -5.27 3.09 -12.70
CA LEU A 128 -4.05 2.33 -12.33
C LEU A 128 -2.87 3.24 -11.95
N GLN A 129 -2.60 4.29 -12.73
CA GLN A 129 -1.49 5.22 -12.46
C GLN A 129 -1.67 5.95 -11.13
N LEU A 130 -2.90 6.34 -10.80
CA LEU A 130 -3.21 6.98 -9.52
C LEU A 130 -2.93 6.03 -8.35
N VAL A 131 -3.40 4.79 -8.45
CA VAL A 131 -3.15 3.75 -7.43
C VAL A 131 -1.66 3.44 -7.29
N GLN A 132 -0.90 3.39 -8.38
CA GLN A 132 0.55 3.18 -8.31
C GLN A 132 1.24 4.37 -7.65
N SER A 133 0.89 5.60 -8.02
CA SER A 133 1.48 6.82 -7.46
C SER A 133 1.18 7.01 -5.96
N SER A 134 0.06 6.50 -5.47
CA SER A 134 -0.32 6.60 -4.05
C SER A 134 0.48 5.67 -3.13
N ILE A 135 1.08 4.60 -3.68
CA ILE A 135 1.82 3.60 -2.91
C ILE A 135 3.32 3.74 -3.16
N TYR A 136 3.73 3.94 -4.41
CA TYR A 136 5.13 4.01 -4.78
C TYR A 136 5.63 5.45 -4.85
N ARG A 137 6.52 5.79 -3.93
CA ARG A 137 7.22 7.09 -3.90
C ARG A 137 7.91 7.45 -5.22
N PHE A 138 8.34 6.45 -6.00
CA PHE A 138 9.05 6.64 -7.26
C PHE A 138 8.15 6.84 -8.49
N TYR A 139 6.85 6.53 -8.45
CA TYR A 139 5.94 6.78 -9.60
C TYR A 139 5.58 8.27 -9.74
N SER A 140 5.87 9.08 -8.72
CA SER A 140 5.89 10.54 -8.83
C SER A 140 7.13 11.05 -9.60
N LEU A 141 8.09 10.17 -9.87
CA LEU A 141 9.26 10.49 -10.67
C LEU A 141 9.02 10.02 -12.12
N ASN A 142 9.07 10.99 -13.03
CA ASN A 142 8.98 10.80 -14.48
C ASN A 142 9.84 9.59 -14.95
N PRO A 143 9.50 8.84 -16.02
CA PRO A 143 10.32 7.75 -16.53
C PRO A 143 11.79 8.14 -16.79
N GLY A 144 12.06 9.43 -17.06
CA GLY A 144 13.41 10.00 -17.15
C GLY A 144 14.21 9.94 -15.85
N THR A 145 13.58 10.05 -14.68
CA THR A 145 14.24 9.90 -13.37
C THR A 145 14.56 8.44 -13.07
N LEU A 146 13.74 7.51 -13.57
CA LEU A 146 14.04 6.07 -13.50
C LEU A 146 15.31 5.73 -14.29
N ILE A 147 15.56 6.43 -15.40
CA ILE A 147 16.80 6.32 -16.17
C ILE A 147 18.01 6.79 -15.34
N VAL A 148 17.88 7.86 -14.56
CA VAL A 148 18.95 8.33 -13.66
C VAL A 148 19.25 7.30 -12.56
N LEU A 149 18.22 6.71 -11.96
CA LEU A 149 18.39 5.66 -10.95
C LEU A 149 18.88 4.32 -11.54
N LYS A 150 18.50 3.97 -12.78
CA LYS A 150 18.95 2.75 -13.44
C LYS A 150 20.40 2.86 -13.93
N HIS A 151 20.85 4.06 -14.30
CA HIS A 151 22.27 4.34 -14.57
C HIS A 151 23.14 4.42 -13.31
N SER A 152 22.53 4.36 -12.12
CA SER A 152 23.27 4.11 -10.87
C SER A 152 23.99 2.75 -10.85
N LYS A 153 23.90 1.92 -11.90
CA LYS A 153 24.81 0.77 -12.08
C LYS A 153 26.28 1.19 -11.87
N LEU A 154 26.66 2.40 -12.33
CA LEU A 154 27.97 2.99 -12.05
C LEU A 154 28.18 3.31 -10.56
N LEU A 155 27.19 3.89 -9.89
CA LEU A 155 27.24 4.21 -8.46
C LEU A 155 27.26 2.95 -7.58
N LYS A 156 26.48 1.94 -7.93
CA LYS A 156 26.40 0.65 -7.24
C LYS A 156 27.71 -0.12 -7.38
N THR A 157 28.27 -0.22 -8.59
CA THR A 157 29.59 -0.82 -8.80
C THR A 157 30.69 -0.03 -8.09
N SER A 158 30.59 1.30 -8.05
CA SER A 158 31.55 2.15 -7.31
C SER A 158 31.43 1.95 -5.80
N LEU A 159 30.22 1.86 -5.26
CA LEU A 159 29.97 1.61 -3.84
C LEU A 159 30.42 0.21 -3.42
N GLU A 160 30.20 -0.81 -4.26
CA GLU A 160 30.70 -2.18 -4.04
C GLU A 160 32.23 -2.22 -4.05
N ARG A 161 32.89 -1.49 -4.98
CA ARG A 161 34.35 -1.36 -5.01
C ARG A 161 34.89 -0.63 -3.77
N ILE A 162 34.26 0.49 -3.38
CA ILE A 162 34.64 1.26 -2.18
C ILE A 162 34.48 0.40 -0.92
N THR A 163 33.39 -0.36 -0.81
CA THR A 163 33.13 -1.25 0.33
C THR A 163 34.16 -2.39 0.39
N LYS A 164 34.58 -2.91 -0.76
CA LYS A 164 35.66 -3.90 -0.85
C LYS A 164 37.00 -3.33 -0.40
N ILE A 165 37.37 -2.14 -0.89
CA ILE A 165 38.60 -1.44 -0.51
C ILE A 165 38.61 -1.14 1.00
N LEU A 166 37.50 -0.65 1.55
CA LEU A 166 37.37 -0.38 2.99
C LEU A 166 37.53 -1.66 3.82
N LYS A 167 36.92 -2.78 3.41
CA LYS A 167 37.08 -4.08 4.08
C LYS A 167 38.50 -4.63 4.02
N GLU A 168 39.23 -4.38 2.94
CA GLU A 168 40.64 -4.78 2.79
C GLU A 168 41.60 -3.86 3.56
N ALA A 169 41.23 -2.59 3.76
CA ALA A 169 42.00 -1.61 4.52
C ALA A 169 41.78 -1.70 6.04
N LEU A 170 40.57 -2.04 6.48
CA LEU A 170 40.17 -2.19 7.89
C LEU A 170 41.11 -3.08 8.74
N PRO A 171 41.58 -4.27 8.29
CA PRO A 171 42.51 -5.08 9.07
C PRO A 171 43.93 -4.51 9.16
N LYS A 172 44.31 -3.54 8.31
CA LYS A 172 45.63 -2.89 8.34
C LYS A 172 45.74 -1.73 9.34
N ILE A 173 44.63 -1.36 9.98
CA ILE A 173 44.56 -0.24 10.94
C ILE A 173 44.74 -0.75 12.40
N LYS A 174 44.85 -2.06 12.64
CA LYS A 174 45.28 -2.58 13.95
C LYS A 174 46.81 -2.71 14.00
N PHE A 175 47.38 -2.14 15.06
CA PHE A 175 48.78 -2.11 15.51
C PHE A 175 49.67 -0.95 15.05
N SER A 176 49.58 0.16 15.79
CA SER A 176 50.74 0.81 16.40
C SER A 176 50.26 1.57 17.64
N SER A 177 50.01 0.83 18.73
CA SER A 177 49.97 1.38 20.08
C SER A 177 51.17 0.81 20.83
N GLU A 178 52.26 1.55 20.78
CA GLU A 178 53.31 1.60 21.80
C GLU A 178 53.53 3.08 22.13
#